data_AF-A0A521FFL0-F1
#
_entry.id   AF-A0A521FFL0-F1
#
_cell.length_a   1.000
_cell.length_b   1.000
_cell.length_c   1.000
_cell.angle_alpha   90.00
_cell.angle_beta   90.00
_cell.angle_gamma   90.00
#
_symmetry.space_group_name_H-M   'P 1'
#
loop_
_entity.id
_entity.type
_entity.pdbx_description
1 polymer ?
#
loop_
_entity_poly.entity_id
_entity_poly.type
_entity_poly.pdbx_seq_one_letter_code
_entity_poly.pdbx_strand_id
1 'polypeptide(L)'
;MSRKSARYVIVPEDNVFNDSMETTSFRLFRTMYHRLFKKAGARPAGSVAQGAGDGSAPATRPRLRLLETEAGRIRLLDSIGENEASLVSMTPEQARDLQRAYPGLRVRRELRLYPLRYGKRNIIRKHAKPSAFRSSKELELRCVDARTGKPIADASVVVVLDSRRGFGISDAVTDKDGIFRTPLPAGQTRIDAVICQPLAGYWPAGEEDIQVTADGLTEVTLSLIAVQDDFQDGLDRMLAATKKPDGEGVKVAIIDTGVDPAKGLRLERGLNTTGTEPADEWFDNGTGHGTHVAGIVARVAPQAVLHSYRVFERGDGGASEFAIARAIRQAVDDGCDIINMSLGQPSEPISISREVRRARAMGVVCIAATGNDYMAPVSYPARSGVVVAVSAGGVLDAWPQGVMTSRNVADDPAPIGDRFFAGFSNIGPEVDFIGPGVGIISWVSKESKGVMDGTSMACPAVAGLFARLLSRNPEILSAERNQQRSDDIIRMANSHAVPIGFGPEYEGAGLIDQR
;
A
#
# COMPACT_ATOMS: atom_id res chain seq x y z
N MET A 1 -4.08 -19.05 28.46
CA MET A 1 -4.34 -17.96 27.50
C MET A 1 -3.84 -16.64 28.10
N SER A 2 -3.23 -15.77 27.30
CA SER A 2 -2.65 -14.50 27.78
C SER A 2 -3.72 -13.61 28.40
N ARG A 3 -3.56 -13.21 29.68
CA ARG A 3 -4.42 -12.24 30.37
C ARG A 3 -4.16 -10.77 29.97
N LYS A 4 -3.24 -10.51 29.02
CA LYS A 4 -2.90 -9.13 28.61
C LYS A 4 -3.94 -8.56 27.65
N SER A 5 -4.37 -7.33 27.90
CA SER A 5 -5.23 -6.59 26.97
C SER A 5 -4.54 -6.39 25.62
N ALA A 6 -5.34 -6.43 24.55
CA ALA A 6 -4.92 -6.19 23.18
C ALA A 6 -5.93 -5.27 22.47
N ARG A 7 -5.57 -4.78 21.28
CA ARG A 7 -6.43 -3.95 20.44
C ARG A 7 -7.35 -4.84 19.60
N TYR A 8 -8.63 -4.53 19.61
CA TYR A 8 -9.68 -5.22 18.86
C TYR A 8 -10.49 -4.21 18.06
N VAL A 9 -10.87 -4.61 16.86
CA VAL A 9 -11.84 -3.92 16.03
C VAL A 9 -13.18 -4.61 16.22
N ILE A 10 -14.21 -3.79 16.42
CA ILE A 10 -15.60 -4.21 16.58
C ILE A 10 -16.38 -3.57 15.44
N VAL A 11 -17.08 -4.39 14.67
CA VAL A 11 -17.93 -3.95 13.55
C VAL A 11 -19.27 -4.69 13.64
N PRO A 12 -20.42 -4.01 13.50
CA PRO A 12 -21.69 -4.70 13.33
C PRO A 12 -21.67 -5.49 12.01
N GLU A 13 -22.20 -6.71 11.98
CA GLU A 13 -22.32 -7.47 10.75
C GLU A 13 -23.21 -6.72 9.75
N ASP A 14 -22.65 -6.47 8.56
CA ASP A 14 -23.31 -5.69 7.52
C ASP A 14 -24.54 -6.45 6.98
N ASN A 15 -25.72 -5.85 7.14
CA ASN A 15 -26.66 -5.79 6.02
C ASN A 15 -26.51 -4.37 5.45
N VAL A 16 -25.64 -4.25 4.44
CA VAL A 16 -25.32 -3.01 3.72
C VAL A 16 -26.62 -2.35 3.23
N PHE A 17 -26.86 -1.12 3.67
CA PHE A 17 -27.73 -0.09 3.08
C PHE A 17 -29.04 -0.57 2.43
N ASN A 18 -30.06 -0.72 3.27
CA ASN A 18 -31.39 -0.32 2.86
C ASN A 18 -31.80 0.79 3.83
N ASP A 19 -31.78 2.06 3.40
CA ASP A 19 -32.17 3.22 4.21
C ASP A 19 -33.61 3.11 4.78
N SER A 20 -34.37 2.09 4.34
CA SER A 20 -35.72 1.78 4.80
C SER A 20 -35.83 0.62 5.80
N MET A 21 -34.76 -0.12 6.12
CA MET A 21 -34.87 -1.26 7.05
C MET A 21 -33.76 -1.28 8.11
N GLU A 22 -34.07 -0.70 9.28
CA GLU A 22 -33.41 -1.02 10.55
C GLU A 22 -33.43 -2.54 10.80
N THR A 23 -32.37 -3.25 10.41
CA THR A 23 -32.23 -4.68 10.67
C THR A 23 -32.14 -4.95 12.16
N THR A 24 -32.47 -6.18 12.58
CA THR A 24 -32.41 -6.60 13.98
C THR A 24 -31.00 -6.44 14.54
N SER A 25 -29.96 -6.78 13.77
CA SER A 25 -28.55 -6.60 14.15
C SER A 25 -28.15 -5.13 14.30
N PHE A 26 -28.65 -4.24 13.43
CA PHE A 26 -28.37 -2.80 13.53
C PHE A 26 -29.12 -2.15 14.70
N ARG A 27 -30.36 -2.55 14.97
CA ARG A 27 -31.09 -2.14 16.19
C ARG A 27 -30.41 -2.66 17.46
N LEU A 28 -30.00 -3.93 17.48
CA LEU A 28 -29.21 -4.51 18.56
C LEU A 28 -27.90 -3.76 18.76
N PHE A 29 -27.19 -3.45 17.68
CA PHE A 29 -25.95 -2.69 17.74
C PHE A 29 -26.19 -1.25 18.19
N ARG A 30 -27.25 -0.57 17.75
CA ARG A 30 -27.59 0.79 18.20
C ARG A 30 -28.03 0.81 19.66
N THR A 31 -28.83 -0.17 20.09
CA THR A 31 -29.22 -0.33 21.50
C THR A 31 -28.01 -0.67 22.36
N MET A 32 -27.16 -1.59 21.90
CA MET A 32 -25.88 -1.91 22.52
C MET A 32 -25.01 -0.66 22.55
N TYR A 33 -24.89 0.08 21.45
CA TYR A 33 -24.03 1.25 21.37
C TYR A 33 -24.53 2.35 22.31
N HIS A 34 -25.84 2.57 22.37
CA HIS A 34 -26.44 3.45 23.36
C HIS A 34 -26.16 2.99 24.80
N ARG A 35 -26.24 1.68 25.10
CA ARG A 35 -25.94 1.10 26.41
C ARG A 35 -24.45 1.20 26.76
N LEU A 36 -23.56 0.87 25.83
CA LEU A 36 -22.11 0.79 25.99
C LEU A 36 -21.44 2.17 25.97
N PHE A 37 -21.89 3.08 25.09
CA PHE A 37 -21.16 4.31 24.76
C PHE A 37 -21.89 5.62 25.12
N LYS A 38 -23.21 5.62 25.40
CA LYS A 38 -23.99 6.86 25.64
C LYS A 38 -24.51 7.03 27.07
N LYS A 39 -24.40 6.04 27.96
CA LYS A 39 -24.84 6.16 29.37
C LYS A 39 -23.88 6.96 30.28
N ALA A 40 -22.75 7.45 29.76
CA ALA A 40 -21.91 8.46 30.40
C ALA A 40 -21.92 9.72 29.52
N GLY A 41 -22.59 10.77 29.98
CA GLY A 41 -23.00 11.93 29.17
C GLY A 41 -21.92 12.53 28.28
N ALA A 42 -22.20 12.57 26.97
CA ALA A 42 -21.57 13.49 26.02
C ALA A 42 -22.45 13.67 24.78
N ARG A 43 -22.65 14.93 24.37
CA ARG A 43 -23.18 15.32 23.05
C ARG A 43 -22.15 14.95 21.96
N PRO A 44 -22.58 14.45 20.79
CA PRO A 44 -21.69 14.35 19.63
C PRO A 44 -21.34 15.75 19.11
N ALA A 45 -20.11 15.91 18.61
CA ALA A 45 -19.71 17.06 17.83
C ALA A 45 -20.58 17.10 16.57
N GLY A 46 -21.37 18.17 16.44
CA GLY A 46 -22.37 18.32 15.39
C GLY A 46 -21.77 18.62 14.02
N SER A 47 -22.57 18.24 13.03
CA SER A 47 -22.55 18.68 11.63
C SER A 47 -22.10 20.13 11.44
N VAL A 48 -21.12 20.34 10.57
CA VAL A 48 -20.70 21.68 10.13
C VAL A 48 -21.74 22.23 9.16
N ALA A 49 -22.50 23.23 9.64
CA ALA A 49 -23.19 24.19 8.80
C ALA A 49 -22.24 25.35 8.48
N GLN A 50 -22.43 25.94 7.29
CA GLN A 50 -21.65 27.02 6.67
C GLN A 50 -21.37 28.21 7.60
N GLY A 51 -20.14 28.74 7.54
CA GLY A 51 -19.77 30.05 8.10
C GLY A 51 -18.26 30.28 8.07
N ALA A 52 -17.83 31.31 7.36
CA ALA A 52 -16.44 31.74 7.22
C ALA A 52 -15.84 32.26 8.54
N GLY A 53 -14.55 32.02 8.79
CA GLY A 53 -13.80 32.67 9.88
C GLY A 53 -12.59 31.87 10.37
N ASP A 54 -11.45 32.54 10.30
CA ASP A 54 -10.07 32.18 10.63
C ASP A 54 -9.81 31.54 12.02
N GLY A 55 -8.68 30.85 12.18
CA GLY A 55 -8.08 30.53 13.48
C GLY A 55 -7.94 29.04 13.84
N SER A 56 -6.70 28.55 13.79
CA SER A 56 -6.22 27.25 14.25
C SER A 56 -6.69 26.81 15.65
N ALA A 57 -7.10 25.54 15.79
CA ALA A 57 -7.12 24.81 17.06
C ALA A 57 -6.68 23.35 16.85
N PRO A 58 -5.83 22.77 17.72
CA PRO A 58 -5.32 21.42 17.55
C PRO A 58 -6.42 20.39 17.84
N ALA A 59 -6.44 19.31 17.04
CA ALA A 59 -7.28 18.14 17.29
C ALA A 59 -6.95 17.56 18.68
N THR A 60 -7.82 17.78 19.65
CA THR A 60 -7.69 17.21 20.99
C THR A 60 -7.85 15.69 20.89
N ARG A 61 -6.85 14.92 21.34
CA ARG A 61 -6.92 13.46 21.43
C ARG A 61 -8.23 13.04 22.10
N PRO A 62 -8.99 12.08 21.55
CA PRO A 62 -10.22 11.62 22.19
C PRO A 62 -9.91 11.18 23.63
N ARG A 63 -10.62 11.76 24.62
CA ARG A 63 -10.53 11.27 26.00
C ARG A 63 -10.90 9.79 25.98
N LEU A 64 -9.96 8.94 26.37
CA LEU A 64 -10.13 7.49 26.47
C LEU A 64 -11.35 7.20 27.34
N ARG A 65 -12.37 6.55 26.76
CA ARG A 65 -13.61 6.23 27.48
C ARG A 65 -13.55 4.78 27.94
N LEU A 66 -13.72 4.54 29.24
CA LEU A 66 -14.07 3.21 29.73
C LEU A 66 -15.55 2.97 29.48
N LEU A 67 -15.85 1.79 28.94
CA LEU A 67 -17.18 1.31 28.62
C LEU A 67 -17.51 0.21 29.62
N GLU A 68 -18.66 0.33 30.28
CA GLU A 68 -19.21 -0.75 31.07
C GLU A 68 -20.08 -1.61 30.15
N THR A 69 -19.69 -2.89 30.02
CA THR A 69 -20.30 -3.84 29.09
C THR A 69 -20.75 -5.08 29.86
N GLU A 70 -21.62 -5.90 29.28
CA GLU A 70 -21.97 -7.22 29.85
C GLU A 70 -20.74 -8.14 29.96
N ALA A 71 -19.70 -7.89 29.17
CA ALA A 71 -18.39 -8.54 29.22
C ALA A 71 -17.38 -7.84 30.15
N GLY A 72 -17.84 -6.91 31.00
CA GLY A 72 -17.01 -6.13 31.92
C GLY A 72 -16.50 -4.81 31.32
N ARG A 73 -15.45 -4.24 31.93
CA ARG A 73 -14.91 -2.92 31.55
C ARG A 73 -13.98 -3.00 30.34
N ILE A 74 -14.38 -2.38 29.24
CA ILE A 74 -13.63 -2.32 27.97
C ILE A 74 -13.20 -0.88 27.70
N ARG A 75 -12.00 -0.66 27.17
CA ARG A 75 -11.49 0.70 26.89
C ARG A 75 -11.73 1.05 25.43
N LEU A 76 -12.56 2.05 25.14
CA LEU A 76 -12.68 2.64 23.81
C LEU A 76 -11.41 3.44 23.50
N LEU A 77 -10.80 3.11 22.37
CA LEU A 77 -9.65 3.84 21.83
C LEU A 77 -10.11 4.83 20.77
N ASP A 78 -11.03 4.42 19.87
CA ASP A 78 -11.45 5.24 18.73
C ASP A 78 -12.76 4.74 18.07
N SER A 79 -13.43 5.57 17.25
CA SER A 79 -14.66 5.25 16.49
C SER A 79 -14.73 5.97 15.13
N ILE A 80 -15.20 5.31 14.07
CA ILE A 80 -15.37 5.90 12.71
C ILE A 80 -16.74 6.61 12.56
N GLY A 81 -17.67 6.37 13.48
CA GLY A 81 -18.97 7.02 13.50
C GLY A 81 -19.80 6.61 14.71
N GLU A 82 -20.96 7.25 14.91
CA GLU A 82 -21.96 6.77 15.85
C GLU A 82 -22.58 5.49 15.26
N ASN A 83 -22.33 4.34 15.89
CA ASN A 83 -22.83 3.03 15.46
C ASN A 83 -22.16 2.44 14.20
N GLU A 84 -20.85 2.61 14.04
CA GLU A 84 -20.09 1.97 12.96
C GLU A 84 -18.97 1.05 13.49
N ALA A 85 -17.75 1.18 12.96
CA ALA A 85 -16.58 0.48 13.47
C ALA A 85 -16.01 1.21 14.70
N SER A 86 -15.66 0.45 15.73
CA SER A 86 -14.97 0.95 16.92
C SER A 86 -13.70 0.15 17.20
N LEU A 87 -12.69 0.86 17.66
CA LEU A 87 -11.42 0.31 18.08
C LEU A 87 -11.35 0.33 19.60
N VAL A 88 -11.15 -0.83 20.22
CA VAL A 88 -11.16 -0.98 21.68
C VAL A 88 -9.93 -1.74 22.18
N SER A 89 -9.62 -1.58 23.46
CA SER A 89 -8.64 -2.38 24.20
C SER A 89 -9.35 -3.26 25.21
N MET A 90 -9.18 -4.57 25.10
CA MET A 90 -9.79 -5.57 25.98
C MET A 90 -8.98 -6.88 26.02
N THR A 91 -9.28 -7.78 26.96
CA THR A 91 -8.67 -9.12 27.01
C THR A 91 -9.32 -10.07 26.00
N PRO A 92 -8.65 -11.18 25.62
CA PRO A 92 -9.27 -12.22 24.79
C PRO A 92 -10.55 -12.82 25.40
N GLU A 93 -10.63 -12.91 26.72
CA GLU A 93 -11.82 -13.36 27.45
C GLU A 93 -12.98 -12.39 27.21
N GLN A 94 -12.75 -11.08 27.43
CA GLN A 94 -13.75 -10.04 27.21
C GLN A 94 -14.21 -9.99 25.75
N ALA A 95 -13.31 -10.19 24.79
CA ALA A 95 -13.67 -10.24 23.37
C ALA A 95 -14.60 -11.41 23.05
N ARG A 96 -14.34 -12.60 23.62
CA ARG A 96 -15.22 -13.78 23.47
C ARG A 96 -16.58 -13.55 24.13
N ASP A 97 -16.58 -13.00 25.35
CA ASP A 97 -17.82 -12.75 26.10
C ASP A 97 -18.67 -11.69 25.41
N LEU A 98 -18.05 -10.63 24.87
CA LEU A 98 -18.73 -9.61 24.08
C LEU A 98 -19.35 -10.21 22.81
N GLN A 99 -18.61 -11.05 22.08
CA GLN A 99 -19.15 -11.69 20.89
C GLN A 99 -20.28 -12.70 21.21
N ARG A 100 -20.24 -13.36 22.38
CA ARG A 100 -21.32 -14.25 22.86
C ARG A 100 -22.57 -13.48 23.28
N ALA A 101 -22.38 -12.36 23.96
CA ALA A 101 -23.48 -11.52 24.42
C ALA A 101 -24.23 -10.85 23.25
N TYR A 102 -23.52 -10.57 22.15
CA TYR A 102 -24.07 -9.87 20.98
C TYR A 102 -23.83 -10.66 19.68
N PRO A 103 -24.67 -11.67 19.38
CA PRO A 103 -24.69 -12.32 18.07
C PRO A 103 -24.88 -11.29 16.94
N GLY A 104 -24.10 -11.39 15.86
CA GLY A 104 -24.05 -10.39 14.78
C GLY A 104 -23.02 -9.28 14.99
N LEU A 105 -22.26 -9.30 16.10
CA LEU A 105 -21.11 -8.42 16.30
C LEU A 105 -19.82 -9.11 15.84
N ARG A 106 -19.13 -8.55 14.85
CA ARG A 106 -17.80 -9.01 14.46
C ARG A 106 -16.78 -8.40 15.41
N VAL A 107 -16.18 -9.25 16.27
CA VAL A 107 -15.08 -8.87 17.15
C VAL A 107 -13.81 -9.57 16.68
N ARG A 108 -12.81 -8.79 16.27
CA ARG A 108 -11.53 -9.32 15.78
C ARG A 108 -10.36 -8.55 16.36
N ARG A 109 -9.24 -9.23 16.52
CA ARG A 109 -7.99 -8.56 16.89
C ARG A 109 -7.61 -7.62 15.74
N GLU A 110 -7.20 -6.41 16.09
CA GLU A 110 -6.79 -5.41 15.10
C GLU A 110 -5.66 -5.95 14.22
N LEU A 111 -5.83 -5.82 12.90
CA LEU A 111 -4.85 -6.19 11.90
C LEU A 111 -3.98 -4.99 11.50
N ARG A 112 -2.76 -5.30 11.03
CA ARG A 112 -1.80 -4.35 10.48
C ARG A 112 -1.60 -4.65 8.99
N LEU A 113 -1.62 -3.60 8.17
CA LEU A 113 -1.36 -3.69 6.74
C LEU A 113 0.01 -3.08 6.43
N TYR A 114 0.60 -3.49 5.31
CA TYR A 114 1.94 -3.07 4.90
C TYR A 114 1.93 -2.56 3.46
N PRO A 115 2.82 -1.61 3.09
CA PRO A 115 2.98 -1.20 1.70
C PRO A 115 3.43 -2.39 0.85
N LEU A 116 2.87 -2.55 -0.35
CA LEU A 116 3.17 -3.67 -1.26
C LEU A 116 4.24 -3.29 -2.30
N ARG A 117 5.37 -2.77 -1.80
CA ARG A 117 6.61 -2.61 -2.57
C ARG A 117 7.40 -3.92 -2.52
N TYR A 118 7.95 -4.36 -3.64
CA TYR A 118 8.89 -5.48 -3.67
C TYR A 118 10.28 -5.00 -3.22
N GLY A 119 10.84 -5.68 -2.22
CA GLY A 119 12.17 -5.35 -1.70
C GLY A 119 12.56 -6.20 -0.50
N LYS A 120 13.32 -5.60 0.43
CA LYS A 120 13.95 -6.30 1.57
C LYS A 120 13.04 -7.28 2.34
N ARG A 121 11.77 -6.94 2.57
CA ARG A 121 10.82 -7.78 3.33
C ARG A 121 10.31 -9.00 2.55
N ASN A 122 10.28 -8.90 1.22
CA ASN A 122 9.89 -9.99 0.34
C ASN A 122 11.06 -10.97 0.16
N ILE A 123 12.28 -10.44 0.16
CA ILE A 123 13.52 -11.20 -0.05
C ILE A 123 13.95 -11.92 1.24
N ILE A 124 13.94 -11.22 2.38
CA ILE A 124 14.37 -11.75 3.68
C ILE A 124 13.16 -12.02 4.59
N ARG A 125 12.87 -13.30 4.80
CA ARG A 125 11.83 -13.78 5.73
C ARG A 125 12.39 -14.09 7.12
N LYS A 126 13.67 -14.46 7.19
CA LYS A 126 14.37 -14.79 8.43
C LYS A 126 15.63 -13.94 8.56
N HIS A 127 15.60 -12.99 9.48
CA HIS A 127 16.73 -12.10 9.70
C HIS A 127 17.86 -12.80 10.47
N ALA A 128 19.04 -12.71 9.91
CA ALA A 128 20.30 -12.97 10.59
C ALA A 128 20.54 -11.94 11.69
N LYS A 129 21.30 -12.33 12.72
CA LYS A 129 21.76 -11.42 13.78
C LYS A 129 23.30 -11.35 13.73
N PRO A 130 23.87 -10.41 12.96
CA PRO A 130 25.32 -10.35 12.76
C PRO A 130 26.12 -10.29 14.07
N SER A 131 25.60 -9.61 15.10
CA SER A 131 26.24 -9.52 16.43
C SER A 131 26.40 -10.87 17.15
N ALA A 132 25.63 -11.89 16.76
CA ALA A 132 25.73 -13.24 17.30
C ALA A 132 26.78 -14.10 16.59
N PHE A 133 27.33 -13.64 15.45
CA PHE A 133 28.33 -14.39 14.72
C PHE A 133 29.67 -14.35 15.46
N ARG A 134 30.38 -15.47 15.42
CA ARG A 134 31.72 -15.66 15.97
C ARG A 134 32.57 -16.24 14.84
N SER A 135 32.99 -15.36 13.93
CA SER A 135 33.72 -15.71 12.71
C SER A 135 34.72 -14.62 12.35
N SER A 136 35.82 -15.01 11.73
CA SER A 136 36.79 -14.13 11.05
C SER A 136 36.32 -13.66 9.67
N LYS A 137 35.21 -14.19 9.16
CA LYS A 137 34.67 -13.89 7.83
C LYS A 137 33.82 -12.64 7.86
N GLU A 138 34.10 -11.72 6.93
CA GLU A 138 33.39 -10.46 6.79
C GLU A 138 33.02 -10.20 5.34
N LEU A 139 31.92 -9.50 5.12
CA LEU A 139 31.55 -8.91 3.84
C LEU A 139 31.75 -7.39 3.94
N GLU A 140 32.48 -6.82 3.00
CA GLU A 140 32.43 -5.40 2.65
C GLU A 140 31.72 -5.24 1.31
N LEU A 141 30.62 -4.48 1.33
CA LEU A 141 29.96 -3.98 0.14
C LEU A 141 30.32 -2.51 -0.05
N ARG A 142 30.67 -2.14 -1.29
CA ARG A 142 30.85 -0.76 -1.72
C ARG A 142 29.85 -0.44 -2.84
N CYS A 143 29.01 0.57 -2.65
CA CYS A 143 28.11 1.09 -3.69
C CYS A 143 28.66 2.41 -4.25
N VAL A 144 28.87 2.47 -5.57
CA VAL A 144 29.38 3.65 -6.28
C VAL A 144 28.53 3.99 -7.49
N ASP A 145 28.52 5.26 -7.90
CA ASP A 145 27.98 5.70 -9.18
C ASP A 145 28.83 5.11 -10.32
N ALA A 146 28.19 4.40 -11.25
CA ALA A 146 28.85 3.65 -12.31
C ALA A 146 29.68 4.52 -13.28
N ARG A 147 29.40 5.83 -13.37
CA ARG A 147 30.08 6.75 -14.29
C ARG A 147 31.21 7.52 -13.62
N THR A 148 30.98 7.97 -12.40
CA THR A 148 31.86 8.90 -11.67
C THR A 148 32.69 8.22 -10.60
N GLY A 149 32.34 6.99 -10.20
CA GLY A 149 32.97 6.27 -9.10
C GLY A 149 32.68 6.88 -7.72
N LYS A 150 31.79 7.89 -7.64
CA LYS A 150 31.46 8.53 -6.37
C LYS A 150 30.70 7.58 -5.45
N PRO A 151 30.96 7.61 -4.13
CA PRO A 151 30.23 6.77 -3.17
C PRO A 151 28.75 7.14 -3.10
N ILE A 152 27.91 6.12 -2.90
CA ILE A 152 26.46 6.28 -2.71
C ILE A 152 26.12 5.96 -1.26
N ALA A 153 25.85 7.02 -0.50
CA ALA A 153 25.45 6.92 0.90
C ALA A 153 23.96 6.63 1.09
N ASP A 154 23.59 6.13 2.27
CA ASP A 154 22.21 5.85 2.70
C ASP A 154 21.43 4.91 1.77
N ALA A 155 22.14 4.12 0.95
CA ALA A 155 21.52 3.13 0.07
C ALA A 155 21.15 1.88 0.87
N SER A 156 19.90 1.42 0.76
CA SER A 156 19.48 0.21 1.47
C SER A 156 20.23 -1.01 0.94
N VAL A 157 20.71 -1.85 1.85
CA VAL A 157 21.45 -3.08 1.52
C VAL A 157 20.68 -4.31 1.97
N VAL A 158 20.62 -5.30 1.09
CA VAL A 158 20.09 -6.64 1.38
C VAL A 158 21.17 -7.67 1.05
N VAL A 159 21.51 -8.52 2.02
CA VAL A 159 22.43 -9.64 1.85
C VAL A 159 21.64 -10.93 2.01
N VAL A 160 21.50 -11.69 0.93
CA VAL A 160 20.81 -12.98 0.90
C VAL A 160 21.84 -14.08 1.14
N LEU A 161 21.83 -14.66 2.34
CA LEU A 161 22.76 -15.73 2.72
C LEU A 161 22.28 -17.09 2.25
N ASP A 162 20.96 -17.29 2.20
CA ASP A 162 20.29 -18.50 1.70
C ASP A 162 18.89 -18.13 1.20
N SER A 163 18.76 -18.04 -0.11
CA SER A 163 17.54 -17.69 -0.84
C SER A 163 16.41 -18.71 -0.62
N ARG A 164 16.73 -20.00 -0.56
CA ARG A 164 15.75 -21.09 -0.35
C ARG A 164 15.06 -20.96 1.00
N ARG A 165 15.77 -20.45 2.00
CA ARG A 165 15.25 -20.22 3.36
C ARG A 165 14.77 -18.78 3.58
N GLY A 166 14.95 -17.88 2.59
CA GLY A 166 14.75 -16.45 2.77
C GLY A 166 15.56 -15.90 3.96
N PHE A 167 16.78 -16.42 4.16
CA PHE A 167 17.64 -16.09 5.29
C PHE A 167 18.72 -15.11 4.88
N GLY A 168 18.88 -14.03 5.65
CA GLY A 168 19.87 -13.02 5.33
C GLY A 168 19.83 -11.80 6.22
N ILE A 169 20.54 -10.75 5.81
CA ILE A 169 20.70 -9.49 6.51
C ILE A 169 19.98 -8.41 5.70
N SER A 170 19.17 -7.60 6.37
CA SER A 170 18.45 -6.47 5.80
C SER A 170 18.45 -5.33 6.81
N ASP A 171 17.74 -4.24 6.49
CA ASP A 171 17.63 -3.05 7.35
C ASP A 171 18.98 -2.39 7.62
N ALA A 172 19.90 -2.58 6.67
CA ALA A 172 21.19 -1.94 6.60
C ALA A 172 21.18 -0.86 5.52
N VAL A 173 22.06 0.13 5.70
CA VAL A 173 22.36 1.15 4.71
C VAL A 173 23.86 1.32 4.55
N THR A 174 24.29 1.83 3.40
CA THR A 174 25.68 2.29 3.22
C THR A 174 25.96 3.55 4.01
N ASP A 175 27.20 3.70 4.47
CA ASP A 175 27.68 4.92 5.12
C ASP A 175 27.99 6.04 4.12
N LYS A 176 28.52 7.16 4.62
CA LYS A 176 28.90 8.33 3.80
C LYS A 176 29.93 8.04 2.70
N ASP A 177 30.71 6.98 2.85
CA ASP A 177 31.74 6.54 1.90
C ASP A 177 31.22 5.42 0.98
N GLY A 178 29.91 5.17 1.03
CA GLY A 178 29.21 4.18 0.21
C GLY A 178 29.47 2.75 0.66
N ILE A 179 29.92 2.55 1.90
CA ILE A 179 30.37 1.25 2.41
C ILE A 179 29.34 0.66 3.37
N PHE A 180 29.13 -0.64 3.28
CA PHE A 180 28.44 -1.45 4.29
C PHE A 180 29.33 -2.64 4.65
N ARG A 181 29.49 -2.91 5.95
CA ARG A 181 30.27 -4.05 6.46
C ARG A 181 29.46 -4.92 7.41
N THR A 182 29.62 -6.24 7.32
CA THR A 182 28.97 -7.16 8.24
C THR A 182 29.73 -8.48 8.40
N PRO A 183 29.80 -9.06 9.61
CA PRO A 183 30.34 -10.41 9.77
C PRO A 183 29.42 -11.45 9.13
N LEU A 184 30.01 -12.57 8.71
CA LEU A 184 29.30 -13.71 8.13
C LEU A 184 29.27 -14.90 9.10
N PRO A 185 28.31 -15.84 8.96
CA PRO A 185 28.34 -17.10 9.69
C PRO A 185 29.64 -17.88 9.42
N ALA A 186 30.22 -18.54 10.43
CA ALA A 186 31.50 -19.26 10.28
C ALA A 186 31.48 -20.33 9.17
N GLY A 187 30.35 -21.03 9.03
CA GLY A 187 30.14 -22.02 7.98
C GLY A 187 29.72 -21.45 6.61
N GLN A 188 29.60 -20.13 6.46
CA GLN A 188 29.20 -19.53 5.19
C GLN A 188 30.33 -19.69 4.17
N THR A 189 30.00 -20.24 3.01
CA THR A 189 30.93 -20.44 1.88
C THR A 189 30.51 -19.68 0.63
N ARG A 190 29.25 -19.24 0.56
CA ARG A 190 28.66 -18.56 -0.58
C ARG A 190 27.61 -17.55 -0.10
N ILE A 191 27.44 -16.42 -0.77
CA ILE A 191 26.32 -15.50 -0.55
C ILE A 191 25.47 -15.57 -1.82
N ASP A 192 24.18 -15.88 -1.67
CA ASP A 192 23.29 -16.06 -2.82
C ASP A 192 23.08 -14.75 -3.58
N ALA A 193 22.96 -13.62 -2.88
CA ALA A 193 22.94 -12.30 -3.50
C ALA A 193 23.32 -11.18 -2.52
N VAL A 194 23.89 -10.10 -3.06
CA VAL A 194 24.01 -8.79 -2.39
C VAL A 194 23.34 -7.74 -3.27
N ILE A 195 22.45 -6.94 -2.68
CA ILE A 195 21.60 -5.99 -3.41
C ILE A 195 21.69 -4.62 -2.75
N CYS A 196 21.97 -3.59 -3.54
CA CYS A 196 21.98 -2.19 -3.16
C CYS A 196 20.77 -1.48 -3.80
N GLN A 197 19.86 -0.96 -2.97
CA GLN A 197 18.59 -0.35 -3.36
C GLN A 197 18.49 1.08 -2.80
N PRO A 198 19.11 2.08 -3.46
CA PRO A 198 18.93 3.49 -3.07
C PRO A 198 17.46 3.91 -3.15
N LEU A 199 17.05 4.83 -2.28
CA LEU A 199 15.69 5.38 -2.34
C LEU A 199 15.48 6.21 -3.61
N ALA A 200 16.51 6.94 -4.04
CA ALA A 200 16.43 7.91 -5.13
C ALA A 200 17.67 7.88 -6.05
N GLY A 201 17.50 8.39 -7.26
CA GLY A 201 18.58 8.76 -8.18
C GLY A 201 19.26 7.62 -8.94
N TYR A 202 19.08 6.36 -8.52
CA TYR A 202 19.76 5.21 -9.10
C TYR A 202 18.84 4.00 -9.27
N TRP A 203 19.16 3.18 -10.26
CA TRP A 203 18.60 1.85 -10.40
C TRP A 203 19.18 0.89 -9.35
N PRO A 204 18.37 -0.04 -8.80
CA PRO A 204 18.88 -1.11 -7.95
C PRO A 204 19.94 -1.96 -8.65
N ALA A 205 21.06 -2.20 -7.97
CA ALA A 205 22.14 -3.05 -8.45
C ALA A 205 22.41 -4.19 -7.48
N GLY A 206 23.05 -5.24 -7.96
CA GLY A 206 23.37 -6.40 -7.14
C GLY A 206 24.22 -7.41 -7.88
N GLU A 207 24.74 -8.36 -7.11
CA GLU A 207 25.56 -9.46 -7.57
C GLU A 207 25.06 -10.75 -6.92
N GLU A 208 25.19 -11.86 -7.64
CA GLU A 208 24.69 -13.17 -7.25
C GLU A 208 25.82 -14.20 -7.19
N ASP A 209 25.60 -15.27 -6.45
CA ASP A 209 26.53 -16.41 -6.37
C ASP A 209 27.96 -16.02 -5.96
N ILE A 210 28.05 -15.14 -4.97
CA ILE A 210 29.32 -14.59 -4.50
C ILE A 210 30.02 -15.64 -3.63
N GLN A 211 31.25 -16.01 -4.00
CA GLN A 211 32.06 -16.91 -3.19
C GLN A 211 32.62 -16.19 -1.96
N VAL A 212 32.45 -16.81 -0.79
CA VAL A 212 32.96 -16.25 0.48
C VAL A 212 34.42 -16.67 0.66
N THR A 213 35.27 -15.69 0.95
CA THR A 213 36.68 -15.95 1.28
C THR A 213 36.79 -16.86 2.51
N ALA A 214 37.72 -17.82 2.46
CA ALA A 214 37.83 -18.86 3.49
C ALA A 214 38.12 -18.25 4.88
N ASP A 215 38.94 -17.20 4.91
CA ASP A 215 39.23 -16.37 6.08
C ASP A 215 39.36 -14.91 5.64
N GLY A 216 38.85 -13.98 6.47
CA GLY A 216 38.99 -12.54 6.26
C GLY A 216 37.86 -11.92 5.44
N LEU A 217 38.22 -10.93 4.61
CA LEU A 217 37.27 -10.05 3.95
C LEU A 217 36.86 -10.59 2.58
N THR A 218 35.55 -10.62 2.32
CA THR A 218 34.97 -10.76 0.98
C THR A 218 34.54 -9.36 0.54
N GLU A 219 35.15 -8.84 -0.54
CA GLU A 219 34.89 -7.51 -1.07
C GLU A 219 33.98 -7.58 -2.29
N VAL A 220 32.91 -6.78 -2.29
CA VAL A 220 31.95 -6.65 -3.40
C VAL A 220 31.79 -5.19 -3.73
N THR A 221 31.93 -4.82 -5.01
CA THR A 221 31.68 -3.45 -5.48
C THR A 221 30.53 -3.43 -6.48
N LEU A 222 29.44 -2.75 -6.11
CA LEU A 222 28.28 -2.55 -6.96
C LEU A 222 28.36 -1.16 -7.61
N SER A 223 28.33 -1.14 -8.93
CA SER A 223 28.29 0.08 -9.75
C SER A 223 26.84 0.38 -10.14
N LEU A 224 26.25 1.42 -9.56
CA LEU A 224 24.85 1.76 -9.76
C LEU A 224 24.67 2.75 -10.91
N ILE A 225 23.67 2.48 -11.73
CA ILE A 225 23.33 3.31 -12.90
C ILE A 225 22.38 4.42 -12.45
N ALA A 226 22.78 5.67 -12.68
CA ALA A 226 21.94 6.83 -12.38
C ALA A 226 20.68 6.83 -13.25
N VAL A 227 19.54 7.20 -12.65
CA VAL A 227 18.27 7.42 -13.35
C VAL A 227 18.42 8.63 -14.27
N GLN A 228 18.12 8.45 -15.56
CA GLN A 228 18.09 9.54 -16.54
C GLN A 228 16.66 10.08 -16.65
N ASP A 229 16.51 11.40 -16.81
CA ASP A 229 15.20 12.04 -16.87
C ASP A 229 14.38 11.68 -18.11
N ASP A 230 15.04 11.32 -19.21
CA ASP A 230 14.45 10.96 -20.50
C ASP A 230 14.28 9.43 -20.68
N PHE A 231 14.68 8.63 -19.69
CA PHE A 231 14.57 7.18 -19.76
C PHE A 231 13.10 6.75 -19.84
N GLN A 232 12.77 5.97 -20.87
CA GLN A 232 11.43 5.39 -21.07
C GLN A 232 11.32 4.07 -20.30
N ASP A 233 10.68 4.13 -19.13
CA ASP A 233 10.53 3.00 -18.22
C ASP A 233 9.36 2.06 -18.60
N GLY A 234 9.07 1.08 -17.75
CA GLY A 234 7.98 0.14 -17.96
C GLY A 234 6.60 0.82 -18.10
N LEU A 235 6.37 1.95 -17.42
CA LEU A 235 5.13 2.71 -17.53
C LEU A 235 5.01 3.33 -18.93
N ASP A 236 6.06 4.00 -19.40
CA ASP A 236 6.06 4.69 -20.70
C ASP A 236 5.96 3.71 -21.88
N ARG A 237 6.54 2.50 -21.73
CA ARG A 237 6.53 1.47 -22.78
C ARG A 237 5.26 0.63 -22.81
N MET A 238 4.54 0.54 -21.70
CA MET A 238 3.29 -0.22 -21.61
C MET A 238 2.06 0.65 -21.90
N LEU A 239 2.12 1.95 -21.62
CA LEU A 239 0.97 2.85 -21.74
C LEU A 239 1.19 3.91 -22.83
N ALA A 240 0.13 4.26 -23.54
CA ALA A 240 0.15 5.35 -24.50
C ALA A 240 0.35 6.71 -23.81
N ALA A 241 1.15 7.58 -24.43
CA ALA A 241 1.39 8.94 -23.95
C ALA A 241 0.08 9.69 -23.63
N THR A 242 0.15 10.53 -22.59
CA THR A 242 -1.00 11.31 -22.12
C THR A 242 -1.25 12.52 -22.99
N LYS A 243 -2.50 12.97 -23.03
CA LYS A 243 -2.94 14.19 -23.73
C LYS A 243 -3.73 15.04 -22.74
N LYS A 244 -3.77 16.36 -22.90
CA LYS A 244 -4.87 17.13 -22.27
C LYS A 244 -6.18 16.68 -22.94
N PRO A 245 -7.26 16.33 -22.22
CA PRO A 245 -7.56 16.57 -20.80
C PRO A 245 -7.44 15.35 -19.86
N ASP A 246 -6.54 14.38 -20.10
CA ASP A 246 -6.49 13.12 -19.35
C ASP A 246 -6.43 13.32 -17.81
N GLY A 247 -7.50 12.91 -17.13
CA GLY A 247 -7.71 13.02 -15.69
C GLY A 247 -8.51 14.25 -15.23
N GLU A 248 -8.89 15.16 -16.14
CA GLU A 248 -9.57 16.41 -15.77
C GLU A 248 -10.91 16.14 -15.08
N GLY A 249 -11.16 16.87 -13.99
CA GLY A 249 -12.37 16.73 -13.18
C GLY A 249 -12.42 15.52 -12.25
N VAL A 250 -11.45 14.59 -12.35
CA VAL A 250 -11.41 13.37 -11.52
C VAL A 250 -10.57 13.59 -10.26
N LYS A 251 -11.08 13.13 -9.12
CA LYS A 251 -10.36 13.14 -7.83
C LYS A 251 -9.91 11.73 -7.44
N VAL A 252 -8.63 11.58 -7.13
CA VAL A 252 -8.01 10.31 -6.72
C VAL A 252 -7.44 10.42 -5.31
N ALA A 253 -7.91 9.57 -4.40
CA ALA A 253 -7.34 9.43 -3.07
C ALA A 253 -6.15 8.46 -3.08
N ILE A 254 -5.03 8.89 -2.52
CA ILE A 254 -3.84 8.08 -2.26
C ILE A 254 -3.82 7.72 -0.78
N ILE A 255 -4.23 6.49 -0.44
CA ILE A 255 -4.19 5.99 0.93
C ILE A 255 -2.89 5.22 1.12
N ASP A 256 -1.87 5.91 1.65
CA ASP A 256 -0.49 5.42 1.64
C ASP A 256 0.37 6.07 2.76
N THR A 257 1.68 6.21 2.57
CA THR A 257 2.65 6.76 3.52
C THR A 257 2.61 8.27 3.64
N GLY A 258 1.65 8.92 2.97
CA GLY A 258 1.62 10.36 2.72
C GLY A 258 2.23 10.70 1.36
N VAL A 259 2.02 11.93 0.90
CA VAL A 259 2.49 12.39 -0.41
C VAL A 259 3.20 13.73 -0.24
N ASP A 260 4.45 13.80 -0.69
CA ASP A 260 5.17 15.05 -0.82
C ASP A 260 4.70 15.83 -2.06
N PRO A 261 4.60 17.18 -2.00
CA PRO A 261 4.24 18.04 -3.12
C PRO A 261 5.36 18.17 -4.17
N ALA A 262 5.63 17.07 -4.88
CA ALA A 262 6.57 17.05 -5.99
C ALA A 262 6.03 17.75 -7.24
N LYS A 263 6.94 18.14 -8.15
CA LYS A 263 6.59 18.87 -9.37
C LYS A 263 5.59 18.07 -10.23
N GLY A 264 4.51 18.72 -10.62
CA GLY A 264 3.46 18.16 -11.49
C GLY A 264 2.32 17.46 -10.73
N LEU A 265 2.45 17.25 -9.41
CA LEU A 265 1.36 16.71 -8.61
C LEU A 265 0.31 17.80 -8.30
N ARG A 266 -0.94 17.52 -8.63
CA ARG A 266 -2.09 18.41 -8.33
C ARG A 266 -2.70 18.02 -6.99
N LEU A 267 -1.96 18.22 -5.89
CA LEU A 267 -2.44 17.93 -4.54
C LEU A 267 -3.42 19.01 -4.07
N GLU A 268 -4.63 18.62 -3.68
CA GLU A 268 -5.67 19.53 -3.16
C GLU A 268 -5.86 19.40 -1.65
N ARG A 269 -5.78 18.18 -1.12
CA ARG A 269 -6.01 17.89 0.32
C ARG A 269 -5.03 16.86 0.83
N GLY A 270 -4.83 16.90 2.15
CA GLY A 270 -4.26 15.75 2.84
C GLY A 270 -4.65 15.67 4.31
N LEU A 271 -4.59 14.45 4.84
CA LEU A 271 -4.95 14.12 6.21
C LEU A 271 -4.13 12.91 6.71
N ASN A 272 -3.57 13.03 7.91
CA ASN A 272 -2.96 11.90 8.60
C ASN A 272 -4.01 11.22 9.49
N THR A 273 -4.26 9.95 9.21
CA THR A 273 -5.26 9.14 9.93
C THR A 273 -4.63 8.06 10.80
N THR A 274 -3.31 8.08 11.05
CA THR A 274 -2.62 7.11 11.93
C THR A 274 -3.21 7.06 13.35
N GLY A 275 -3.69 8.21 13.84
CA GLY A 275 -4.29 8.36 15.17
C GLY A 275 -3.28 8.45 16.32
N THR A 276 -1.98 8.36 16.01
CA THR A 276 -0.87 8.50 16.97
C THR A 276 -0.03 9.75 16.69
N GLU A 277 0.03 10.17 15.42
CA GLU A 277 0.67 11.39 14.92
C GLU A 277 -0.39 12.50 14.64
N PRO A 278 0.01 13.79 14.58
CA PRO A 278 -0.91 14.90 14.28
C PRO A 278 -1.58 14.78 12.91
N ALA A 279 -2.84 15.20 12.81
CA ALA A 279 -3.66 15.08 11.60
C ALA A 279 -3.15 15.91 10.40
N ASP A 280 -2.44 17.01 10.69
CA ASP A 280 -1.81 17.91 9.72
C ASP A 280 -0.42 17.42 9.24
N GLU A 281 0.16 16.38 9.86
CA GLU A 281 1.40 15.73 9.39
C GLU A 281 1.11 14.66 8.32
N TRP A 282 0.54 15.06 7.19
CA TRP A 282 0.08 14.14 6.14
C TRP A 282 1.03 13.97 4.95
N PHE A 283 2.17 14.67 4.95
CA PHE A 283 3.26 14.42 4.00
C PHE A 283 3.90 13.05 4.21
N ASP A 284 4.69 12.62 3.23
CA ASP A 284 5.34 11.31 3.22
C ASP A 284 6.12 11.06 4.52
N ASN A 285 6.02 9.85 5.06
CA ASN A 285 6.66 9.46 6.31
C ASN A 285 8.19 9.25 6.21
N GLY A 286 8.80 9.52 5.04
CA GLY A 286 10.22 9.38 4.76
C GLY A 286 10.58 8.10 4.01
N THR A 287 9.59 7.27 3.64
CA THR A 287 9.82 6.06 2.85
C THR A 287 9.69 6.31 1.34
N GLY A 288 9.07 7.42 0.95
CA GLY A 288 8.85 7.84 -0.43
C GLY A 288 7.79 7.04 -1.19
N HIS A 289 7.15 6.06 -0.57
CA HIS A 289 6.26 5.11 -1.26
C HIS A 289 4.98 5.79 -1.76
N GLY A 290 4.27 6.52 -0.91
CA GLY A 290 3.05 7.23 -1.28
C GLY A 290 3.31 8.36 -2.29
N THR A 291 4.46 9.01 -2.20
CA THR A 291 4.91 9.98 -3.22
C THR A 291 5.15 9.28 -4.58
N HIS A 292 5.71 8.07 -4.57
CA HIS A 292 5.95 7.28 -5.78
C HIS A 292 4.64 6.87 -6.44
N VAL A 293 3.72 6.35 -5.64
CA VAL A 293 2.34 6.01 -6.03
C VAL A 293 1.61 7.22 -6.63
N ALA A 294 1.64 8.38 -5.96
CA ALA A 294 1.00 9.60 -6.46
C ALA A 294 1.60 10.09 -7.79
N GLY A 295 2.92 10.00 -7.94
CA GLY A 295 3.60 10.34 -9.19
C GLY A 295 3.22 9.42 -10.36
N ILE A 296 2.96 8.14 -10.12
CA ILE A 296 2.48 7.23 -11.17
C ILE A 296 1.08 7.65 -11.63
N VAL A 297 0.15 7.94 -10.71
CA VAL A 297 -1.18 8.44 -11.08
C VAL A 297 -1.06 9.71 -11.93
N ALA A 298 -0.22 10.67 -11.52
CA ALA A 298 -0.02 11.92 -12.25
C ALA A 298 0.67 11.75 -13.61
N ARG A 299 1.50 10.71 -13.80
CA ARG A 299 2.07 10.37 -15.12
C ARG A 299 1.02 9.83 -16.09
N VAL A 300 0.02 9.10 -15.59
CA VAL A 300 -1.04 8.47 -16.40
C VAL A 300 -2.28 9.37 -16.59
N ALA A 301 -2.60 10.20 -15.60
CA ALA A 301 -3.73 11.12 -15.59
C ALA A 301 -3.28 12.50 -15.05
N PRO A 302 -2.52 13.28 -15.85
CA PRO A 302 -1.85 14.50 -15.38
C PRO A 302 -2.79 15.63 -14.94
N GLN A 303 -4.06 15.59 -15.31
CA GLN A 303 -5.05 16.58 -14.87
C GLN A 303 -5.88 16.12 -13.65
N ALA A 304 -5.68 14.88 -13.18
CA ALA A 304 -6.36 14.39 -11.98
C ALA A 304 -5.92 15.16 -10.74
N VAL A 305 -6.86 15.41 -9.84
CA VAL A 305 -6.62 16.02 -8.54
C VAL A 305 -6.35 14.92 -7.52
N LEU A 306 -5.29 15.08 -6.73
CA LEU A 306 -4.84 14.08 -5.77
C LEU A 306 -5.15 14.51 -4.33
N HIS A 307 -5.69 13.59 -3.53
CA HIS A 307 -5.86 13.74 -2.08
C HIS A 307 -4.95 12.75 -1.36
N SER A 308 -4.17 13.21 -0.38
CA SER A 308 -3.19 12.41 0.34
C SER A 308 -3.71 11.96 1.71
N TYR A 309 -3.94 10.68 1.91
CA TYR A 309 -4.30 10.13 3.22
C TYR A 309 -3.16 9.27 3.77
N ARG A 310 -2.44 9.83 4.74
CA ARG A 310 -1.35 9.12 5.41
C ARG A 310 -1.88 8.16 6.46
N VAL A 311 -1.67 6.88 6.24
CA VAL A 311 -2.09 5.79 7.15
C VAL A 311 -0.91 5.08 7.82
N PHE A 312 0.29 5.23 7.28
CA PHE A 312 1.51 4.68 7.85
C PHE A 312 2.22 5.70 8.72
N GLU A 313 2.50 5.29 9.96
CA GLU A 313 3.38 6.01 10.89
C GLU A 313 4.82 6.00 10.37
N ARG A 314 5.70 6.82 10.94
CA ARG A 314 7.14 6.66 10.71
C ARG A 314 7.62 5.29 11.22
N GLY A 315 8.51 4.65 10.47
CA GLY A 315 9.08 3.34 10.80
C GLY A 315 8.31 2.15 10.21
N ASP A 316 8.59 0.96 10.73
CA ASP A 316 8.30 -0.30 10.04
C ASP A 316 7.05 -1.06 10.55
N GLY A 317 6.31 -0.49 11.51
CA GLY A 317 5.22 -1.16 12.24
C GLY A 317 3.95 -1.49 11.46
N GLY A 318 3.79 -0.98 10.24
CA GLY A 318 2.58 -1.13 9.43
C GLY A 318 1.42 -0.24 9.89
N ALA A 319 0.43 -0.07 9.02
CA ALA A 319 -0.75 0.75 9.27
C ALA A 319 -1.84 -0.02 10.01
N SER A 320 -2.53 0.63 10.95
CA SER A 320 -3.73 0.07 11.58
C SER A 320 -4.85 -0.08 10.55
N GLU A 321 -5.55 -1.22 10.52
CA GLU A 321 -6.74 -1.37 9.67
C GLU A 321 -7.81 -0.32 9.94
N PHE A 322 -7.84 0.22 11.16
CA PHE A 322 -8.78 1.25 11.58
C PHE A 322 -8.40 2.64 11.03
N ALA A 323 -7.10 2.95 10.97
CA ALA A 323 -6.58 4.16 10.34
C ALA A 323 -6.90 4.19 8.83
N ILE A 324 -6.75 3.05 8.16
CA ILE A 324 -7.09 2.89 6.74
C ILE A 324 -8.60 3.02 6.51
N ALA A 325 -9.42 2.37 7.34
CA ALA A 325 -10.86 2.51 7.26
C ALA A 325 -11.31 3.98 7.39
N ARG A 326 -10.73 4.76 8.32
CA ARG A 326 -11.00 6.20 8.41
C ARG A 326 -10.57 6.97 7.16
N ALA A 327 -9.43 6.63 6.58
CA ALA A 327 -8.97 7.28 5.35
C ALA A 327 -9.93 7.01 4.19
N ILE A 328 -10.44 5.78 4.05
CA ILE A 328 -11.45 5.44 3.03
C ILE A 328 -12.71 6.26 3.25
N ARG A 329 -13.20 6.34 4.49
CA ARG A 329 -14.37 7.15 4.84
C ARG A 329 -14.17 8.61 4.44
N GLN A 330 -13.05 9.20 4.85
CA GLN A 330 -12.76 10.59 4.56
C GLN A 330 -12.59 10.85 3.06
N ALA A 331 -11.97 9.94 2.31
CA ALA A 331 -11.85 10.04 0.86
C ALA A 331 -13.21 10.09 0.15
N VAL A 332 -14.16 9.28 0.59
CA VAL A 332 -15.54 9.31 0.09
C VAL A 332 -16.20 10.65 0.42
N ASP A 333 -16.07 11.12 1.67
CA ASP A 333 -16.68 12.36 2.14
C ASP A 333 -16.06 13.61 1.47
N ASP A 334 -14.77 13.56 1.12
CA ASP A 334 -14.06 14.60 0.35
C ASP A 334 -14.36 14.54 -1.16
N GLY A 335 -15.19 13.59 -1.59
CA GLY A 335 -15.70 13.47 -2.96
C GLY A 335 -14.70 12.86 -3.95
N CYS A 336 -13.79 12.00 -3.50
CA CYS A 336 -12.89 11.26 -4.39
C CYS A 336 -13.67 10.24 -5.23
N ASP A 337 -13.36 10.14 -6.52
CA ASP A 337 -13.98 9.17 -7.44
C ASP A 337 -13.31 7.81 -7.39
N ILE A 338 -11.99 7.82 -7.15
CA ILE A 338 -11.13 6.65 -7.12
C ILE A 338 -10.30 6.68 -5.85
N ILE A 339 -10.12 5.53 -5.22
CA ILE A 339 -9.25 5.33 -4.05
C ILE A 339 -8.19 4.31 -4.41
N ASN A 340 -6.92 4.72 -4.43
CA ASN A 340 -5.77 3.84 -4.59
C ASN A 340 -5.27 3.34 -3.23
N MET A 341 -5.13 2.02 -3.09
CA MET A 341 -4.57 1.36 -1.90
C MET A 341 -3.43 0.42 -2.30
N SER A 342 -2.20 0.93 -2.27
CA SER A 342 -0.97 0.17 -2.56
C SER A 342 -0.44 -0.55 -1.31
N LEU A 343 -1.33 -1.30 -0.64
CA LEU A 343 -1.12 -1.92 0.67
C LEU A 343 -1.89 -3.23 0.81
N GLY A 344 -1.46 -4.10 1.70
CA GLY A 344 -2.20 -5.34 1.96
C GLY A 344 -1.72 -6.20 3.11
N GLN A 345 -2.50 -7.25 3.37
CA GLN A 345 -2.17 -8.39 4.24
C GLN A 345 -3.10 -9.60 3.98
N PRO A 346 -2.73 -10.83 4.41
CA PRO A 346 -3.45 -12.04 4.00
C PRO A 346 -4.84 -12.27 4.62
N SER A 347 -5.12 -11.73 5.81
CA SER A 347 -6.40 -11.95 6.54
C SER A 347 -7.39 -10.83 6.27
N GLU A 348 -8.70 -11.07 6.30
CA GLU A 348 -9.71 -10.02 6.06
C GLU A 348 -9.68 -8.94 7.17
N PRO A 349 -9.38 -7.66 6.84
CA PRO A 349 -9.53 -6.53 7.74
C PRO A 349 -11.00 -6.08 7.77
N ILE A 350 -11.68 -6.32 8.89
CA ILE A 350 -13.15 -6.19 8.96
C ILE A 350 -13.62 -4.74 8.88
N SER A 351 -12.84 -3.77 9.36
CA SER A 351 -13.19 -2.35 9.24
C SER A 351 -12.99 -1.87 7.82
N ILE A 352 -11.88 -2.22 7.17
CA ILE A 352 -11.62 -1.85 5.77
C ILE A 352 -12.67 -2.47 4.85
N SER A 353 -13.00 -3.74 5.06
CA SER A 353 -14.00 -4.47 4.24
C SER A 353 -15.38 -3.81 4.27
N ARG A 354 -15.77 -3.23 5.40
CA ARG A 354 -16.98 -2.42 5.51
C ARG A 354 -16.86 -1.11 4.72
N GLU A 355 -15.74 -0.40 4.87
CA GLU A 355 -15.54 0.90 4.23
C GLU A 355 -15.44 0.83 2.71
N VAL A 356 -14.84 -0.22 2.15
CA VAL A 356 -14.79 -0.40 0.69
C VAL A 356 -16.19 -0.71 0.12
N ARG A 357 -17.04 -1.44 0.84
CA ARG A 357 -18.45 -1.63 0.44
C ARG A 357 -19.23 -0.33 0.46
N ARG A 358 -19.01 0.52 1.47
CA ARG A 358 -19.61 1.87 1.48
C ARG A 358 -19.08 2.71 0.32
N ALA A 359 -17.78 2.73 0.07
CA ALA A 359 -17.20 3.50 -1.02
C ALA A 359 -17.88 3.15 -2.35
N ARG A 360 -18.01 1.84 -2.63
CA ARG A 360 -18.77 1.34 -3.79
C ARG A 360 -20.22 1.83 -3.78
N ALA A 361 -20.95 1.69 -2.66
CA ALA A 361 -22.33 2.14 -2.54
C ALA A 361 -22.51 3.66 -2.77
N MET A 362 -21.48 4.45 -2.45
CA MET A 362 -21.41 5.90 -2.64
C MET A 362 -20.79 6.31 -3.98
N GLY A 363 -20.70 5.39 -4.95
CA GLY A 363 -20.23 5.69 -6.30
C GLY A 363 -18.73 5.94 -6.42
N VAL A 364 -17.93 5.42 -5.50
CA VAL A 364 -16.46 5.53 -5.47
C VAL A 364 -15.84 4.16 -5.73
N VAL A 365 -14.82 4.09 -6.59
CA VAL A 365 -14.12 2.84 -6.91
C VAL A 365 -12.85 2.71 -6.06
N CYS A 366 -12.74 1.62 -5.30
CA CYS A 366 -11.52 1.25 -4.60
C CYS A 366 -10.68 0.33 -5.50
N ILE A 367 -9.39 0.65 -5.66
CA ILE A 367 -8.41 -0.11 -6.42
C ILE A 367 -7.27 -0.48 -5.48
N ALA A 368 -6.88 -1.76 -5.44
CA ALA A 368 -5.86 -2.25 -4.53
C ALA A 368 -4.88 -3.23 -5.18
N ALA A 369 -3.64 -3.18 -4.71
CA ALA A 369 -2.56 -4.06 -5.13
C ALA A 369 -2.78 -5.51 -4.62
N THR A 370 -2.53 -6.52 -5.47
CA THR A 370 -2.76 -7.93 -5.12
C THR A 370 -1.75 -8.50 -4.12
N GLY A 371 -0.56 -7.93 -4.02
CA GLY A 371 0.51 -8.39 -3.11
C GLY A 371 1.73 -8.93 -3.85
N ASN A 372 2.82 -9.15 -3.11
CA ASN A 372 4.15 -9.44 -3.67
C ASN A 372 4.80 -10.68 -3.01
N ASP A 373 4.02 -11.72 -2.76
CA ASP A 373 4.40 -12.89 -1.97
C ASP A 373 4.70 -14.12 -2.85
N TYR A 374 5.16 -13.88 -4.08
CA TYR A 374 5.53 -14.89 -5.09
C TYR A 374 4.37 -15.80 -5.47
N MET A 375 3.39 -15.24 -6.19
CA MET A 375 2.19 -15.98 -6.64
C MET A 375 1.39 -16.59 -5.48
N ALA A 376 1.46 -15.99 -4.29
CA ALA A 376 0.54 -16.34 -3.22
C ALA A 376 -0.88 -15.85 -3.55
N PRO A 377 -1.89 -16.32 -2.82
CA PRO A 377 -3.26 -15.82 -2.99
C PRO A 377 -3.36 -14.30 -2.74
N VAL A 378 -4.13 -13.58 -3.58
CA VAL A 378 -4.39 -12.12 -3.52
C VAL A 378 -4.58 -11.60 -2.09
N SER A 379 -3.89 -10.53 -1.67
CA SER A 379 -4.05 -9.96 -0.33
C SER A 379 -5.33 -9.15 -0.16
N TYR A 380 -5.78 -8.93 1.07
CA TYR A 380 -6.79 -7.91 1.36
C TYR A 380 -6.17 -6.51 1.43
N PRO A 381 -6.86 -5.45 0.97
CA PRO A 381 -8.26 -5.43 0.58
C PRO A 381 -8.57 -5.85 -0.87
N ALA A 382 -7.55 -6.09 -1.72
CA ALA A 382 -7.75 -6.49 -3.12
C ALA A 382 -8.61 -7.75 -3.28
N ARG A 383 -8.51 -8.73 -2.36
CA ARG A 383 -9.36 -9.94 -2.37
C ARG A 383 -10.86 -9.67 -2.13
N SER A 384 -11.25 -8.45 -1.75
CA SER A 384 -12.66 -8.14 -1.55
C SER A 384 -13.36 -8.00 -2.90
N GLY A 385 -14.45 -8.72 -3.14
CA GLY A 385 -15.20 -8.67 -4.42
C GLY A 385 -15.88 -7.34 -4.76
N VAL A 386 -15.62 -6.27 -4.00
CA VAL A 386 -16.06 -4.89 -4.28
C VAL A 386 -14.89 -3.94 -4.54
N VAL A 387 -13.65 -4.45 -4.52
CA VAL A 387 -12.40 -3.73 -4.77
C VAL A 387 -11.82 -4.26 -6.06
N VAL A 388 -11.33 -3.35 -6.91
CA VAL A 388 -10.60 -3.71 -8.13
C VAL A 388 -9.20 -4.16 -7.76
N ALA A 389 -8.86 -5.43 -8.00
CA ALA A 389 -7.57 -6.01 -7.68
C ALA A 389 -6.59 -5.91 -8.86
N VAL A 390 -5.38 -5.39 -8.60
CA VAL A 390 -4.36 -5.15 -9.64
C VAL A 390 -3.10 -5.97 -9.40
N SER A 391 -2.80 -6.88 -10.33
CA SER A 391 -1.54 -7.62 -10.40
C SER A 391 -0.46 -6.84 -11.14
N ALA A 392 0.79 -7.28 -11.05
CA ALA A 392 1.93 -6.62 -11.67
C ALA A 392 2.51 -7.43 -12.84
N GLY A 393 2.75 -6.73 -13.94
CA GLY A 393 3.57 -7.18 -15.05
C GLY A 393 4.55 -6.10 -15.47
N GLY A 394 5.25 -6.36 -16.57
CA GLY A 394 6.18 -5.42 -17.16
C GLY A 394 6.39 -5.67 -18.65
N VAL A 395 7.31 -4.90 -19.21
CA VAL A 395 7.82 -5.08 -20.57
C VAL A 395 9.33 -5.28 -20.51
N LEU A 396 9.82 -6.27 -21.26
CA LEU A 396 11.23 -6.63 -21.31
C LEU A 396 12.08 -5.43 -21.76
N ASP A 397 13.32 -5.39 -21.25
CA ASP A 397 14.32 -4.39 -21.58
C ASP A 397 13.91 -2.94 -21.27
N ALA A 398 12.92 -2.73 -20.39
CA ALA A 398 12.49 -1.42 -19.89
C ALA A 398 13.33 -0.91 -18.70
N TRP A 399 14.59 -1.29 -18.67
CA TRP A 399 15.59 -0.96 -17.66
C TRP A 399 17.00 -0.98 -18.28
N PRO A 400 18.00 -0.30 -17.69
CA PRO A 400 19.38 -0.38 -18.16
C PRO A 400 19.96 -1.79 -18.03
N GLN A 401 20.88 -2.19 -18.91
CA GLN A 401 21.57 -3.47 -18.77
C GLN A 401 22.38 -3.54 -17.45
N GLY A 402 22.39 -4.71 -16.83
CA GLY A 402 23.18 -4.98 -15.61
C GLY A 402 22.52 -4.56 -14.29
N VAL A 403 21.26 -4.13 -14.30
CA VAL A 403 20.48 -3.86 -13.07
C VAL A 403 19.74 -5.11 -12.59
N MET A 404 19.30 -5.11 -11.33
CA MET A 404 18.64 -6.28 -10.71
C MET A 404 17.17 -6.46 -11.11
N THR A 405 16.59 -5.47 -11.78
CA THR A 405 15.16 -5.45 -12.16
C THR A 405 14.74 -6.67 -12.99
N SER A 406 15.62 -7.22 -13.84
CA SER A 406 15.33 -8.40 -14.66
C SER A 406 15.00 -9.66 -13.86
N ARG A 407 15.44 -9.75 -12.60
CA ARG A 407 15.12 -10.89 -11.72
C ARG A 407 13.64 -11.00 -11.36
N ASN A 408 12.88 -9.94 -11.57
CA ASN A 408 11.46 -9.90 -11.28
C ASN A 408 10.60 -10.49 -12.40
N VAL A 409 11.20 -10.89 -13.53
CA VAL A 409 10.51 -11.59 -14.63
C VAL A 409 10.18 -13.01 -14.16
N ALA A 410 8.91 -13.41 -14.25
CA ALA A 410 8.52 -14.78 -13.95
C ALA A 410 9.04 -15.75 -15.04
N ASP A 411 9.54 -16.90 -14.62
CA ASP A 411 9.85 -18.01 -15.53
C ASP A 411 8.57 -18.72 -16.00
N ASP A 412 7.59 -18.83 -15.11
CA ASP A 412 6.27 -19.43 -15.35
C ASP A 412 5.19 -18.54 -14.68
N PRO A 413 4.25 -17.94 -15.44
CA PRO A 413 4.12 -18.05 -16.89
C PRO A 413 5.28 -17.34 -17.60
N ALA A 414 5.76 -17.97 -18.68
CA ALA A 414 6.80 -17.39 -19.52
C ALA A 414 6.31 -16.09 -20.20
N PRO A 415 7.21 -15.15 -20.54
CA PRO A 415 6.84 -13.94 -21.27
C PRO A 415 6.06 -14.22 -22.57
N ILE A 416 5.09 -13.37 -22.87
CA ILE A 416 4.31 -13.39 -24.12
C ILE A 416 4.68 -12.16 -24.94
N GLY A 417 5.41 -12.38 -26.03
CA GLY A 417 6.01 -11.28 -26.79
C GLY A 417 7.04 -10.52 -25.93
N ASP A 418 6.87 -9.21 -25.81
CA ASP A 418 7.70 -8.37 -24.95
C ASP A 418 7.13 -8.21 -23.53
N ARG A 419 5.93 -8.75 -23.26
CA ARG A 419 5.25 -8.62 -21.97
C ARG A 419 5.57 -9.78 -21.06
N PHE A 420 5.71 -9.51 -19.77
CA PHE A 420 5.94 -10.54 -18.76
C PHE A 420 5.09 -10.32 -17.50
N PHE A 421 4.82 -11.41 -16.80
CA PHE A 421 4.24 -11.38 -15.45
C PHE A 421 5.34 -11.20 -14.40
N ALA A 422 5.11 -10.36 -13.39
CA ALA A 422 6.11 -10.16 -12.34
C ALA A 422 6.11 -11.35 -11.36
N GLY A 423 7.24 -12.04 -11.20
CA GLY A 423 7.35 -13.27 -10.41
C GLY A 423 7.01 -13.10 -8.93
N PHE A 424 7.05 -11.88 -8.40
CA PHE A 424 6.60 -11.58 -7.05
C PHE A 424 5.08 -11.44 -6.92
N SER A 425 4.36 -11.12 -8.00
CA SER A 425 2.95 -10.71 -7.95
C SER A 425 2.06 -11.87 -7.47
N ASN A 426 1.15 -11.57 -6.55
CA ASN A 426 0.13 -12.51 -6.11
C ASN A 426 -0.91 -12.74 -7.22
N ILE A 427 -1.49 -13.94 -7.20
CA ILE A 427 -2.43 -14.45 -8.21
C ILE A 427 -3.71 -14.95 -7.54
N GLY A 428 -4.76 -15.12 -8.35
CA GLY A 428 -6.02 -15.70 -7.90
C GLY A 428 -7.20 -15.27 -8.77
N PRO A 429 -8.37 -15.91 -8.60
CA PRO A 429 -9.57 -15.57 -9.33
C PRO A 429 -10.10 -14.15 -9.04
N GLU A 430 -9.58 -13.50 -7.99
CA GLU A 430 -9.95 -12.13 -7.63
C GLU A 430 -9.20 -11.06 -8.42
N VAL A 431 -8.21 -11.40 -9.25
CA VAL A 431 -7.48 -10.41 -10.07
C VAL A 431 -8.41 -9.83 -11.14
N ASP A 432 -8.52 -8.50 -11.20
CA ASP A 432 -9.33 -7.79 -12.21
C ASP A 432 -8.49 -7.29 -13.38
N PHE A 433 -7.29 -6.76 -13.11
CA PHE A 433 -6.41 -6.18 -14.14
C PHE A 433 -4.94 -6.43 -13.84
N ILE A 434 -4.10 -6.40 -14.88
CA ILE A 434 -2.65 -6.31 -14.77
C ILE A 434 -2.16 -4.91 -15.15
N GLY A 435 -1.18 -4.39 -14.40
CA GLY A 435 -0.56 -3.09 -14.67
C GLY A 435 0.98 -3.14 -14.67
N PRO A 436 1.62 -2.08 -15.19
CA PRO A 436 3.08 -1.93 -15.15
C PRO A 436 3.56 -1.77 -13.72
N GLY A 437 4.30 -2.76 -13.21
CA GLY A 437 4.75 -2.82 -11.82
C GLY A 437 6.24 -3.12 -11.63
N VAL A 438 7.03 -3.13 -12.71
CA VAL A 438 8.46 -3.45 -12.66
C VAL A 438 9.28 -2.36 -13.35
N GLY A 439 10.33 -1.88 -12.66
CA GLY A 439 11.26 -0.86 -13.13
C GLY A 439 10.63 0.54 -13.22
N ILE A 440 9.69 0.87 -12.33
CA ILE A 440 8.89 2.10 -12.46
C ILE A 440 9.60 3.28 -11.79
N ILE A 441 9.88 4.32 -12.58
CA ILE A 441 10.50 5.57 -12.14
C ILE A 441 9.39 6.53 -11.69
N SER A 442 9.43 7.02 -10.46
CA SER A 442 8.49 8.05 -10.00
C SER A 442 9.10 8.88 -8.88
N TRP A 443 8.41 9.96 -8.49
CA TRP A 443 8.81 10.82 -7.38
C TRP A 443 8.90 10.04 -6.08
N VAL A 444 9.96 10.18 -5.30
CA VAL A 444 10.07 9.61 -3.94
C VAL A 444 10.20 10.68 -2.87
N SER A 445 10.37 11.92 -3.30
CA SER A 445 10.36 13.13 -2.49
C SER A 445 9.92 14.30 -3.37
N LYS A 446 9.89 15.51 -2.80
CA LYS A 446 9.61 16.76 -3.52
C LYS A 446 10.54 17.00 -4.71
N GLU A 447 11.78 16.49 -4.65
CA GLU A 447 12.87 16.88 -5.57
C GLU A 447 13.49 15.69 -6.31
N SER A 448 13.29 14.46 -5.83
CA SER A 448 14.00 13.30 -6.34
C SER A 448 13.06 12.21 -6.84
N LYS A 449 13.48 11.54 -7.91
CA LYS A 449 12.85 10.32 -8.42
C LYS A 449 13.62 9.08 -7.96
N GLY A 450 12.92 7.95 -7.87
CA GLY A 450 13.48 6.64 -7.56
C GLY A 450 12.79 5.54 -8.36
N VAL A 451 13.40 4.36 -8.36
CA VAL A 451 12.89 3.17 -9.06
C VAL A 451 12.28 2.22 -8.04
N MET A 452 11.05 1.77 -8.28
CA MET A 452 10.41 0.75 -7.45
C MET A 452 9.74 -0.33 -8.30
N ASP A 453 9.73 -1.53 -7.72
CA ASP A 453 9.01 -2.69 -8.21
C ASP A 453 7.88 -3.03 -7.22
N GLY A 454 6.76 -3.54 -7.72
CA GLY A 454 5.67 -4.05 -6.89
C GLY A 454 4.30 -3.90 -7.54
N THR A 455 3.34 -4.68 -7.04
CA THR A 455 1.91 -4.42 -7.28
C THR A 455 1.48 -3.03 -6.78
N SER A 456 2.21 -2.45 -5.82
CA SER A 456 2.10 -1.04 -5.44
C SER A 456 2.32 -0.03 -6.57
N MET A 457 3.04 -0.39 -7.63
CA MET A 457 3.31 0.48 -8.79
C MET A 457 2.30 0.21 -9.92
N ALA A 458 1.87 -1.04 -10.08
CA ALA A 458 0.81 -1.41 -11.01
C ALA A 458 -0.56 -0.82 -10.62
N CYS A 459 -0.90 -0.87 -9.32
CA CYS A 459 -2.14 -0.33 -8.77
C CYS A 459 -2.40 1.15 -9.13
N PRO A 460 -1.48 2.11 -8.89
CA PRO A 460 -1.67 3.50 -9.28
C PRO A 460 -1.61 3.73 -10.78
N ALA A 461 -0.93 2.88 -11.55
CA ALA A 461 -1.00 2.94 -13.00
C ALA A 461 -2.43 2.66 -13.48
N VAL A 462 -3.05 1.59 -12.97
CA VAL A 462 -4.46 1.26 -13.25
C VAL A 462 -5.40 2.33 -12.69
N ALA A 463 -5.16 2.86 -11.49
CA ALA A 463 -5.98 3.96 -10.95
C ALA A 463 -5.90 5.22 -11.82
N GLY A 464 -4.71 5.53 -12.35
CA GLY A 464 -4.54 6.58 -13.35
C GLY A 464 -5.29 6.28 -14.65
N LEU A 465 -5.30 5.04 -15.13
CA LEU A 465 -6.08 4.65 -16.32
C LEU A 465 -7.59 4.79 -16.09
N PHE A 466 -8.09 4.42 -14.90
CA PHE A 466 -9.47 4.68 -14.51
C PHE A 466 -9.78 6.18 -14.53
N ALA A 467 -8.90 7.02 -13.95
CA ALA A 467 -9.09 8.47 -13.96
C ALA A 467 -9.05 9.06 -15.38
N ARG A 468 -8.12 8.58 -16.21
CA ARG A 468 -8.00 8.96 -17.62
C ARG A 468 -9.28 8.64 -18.40
N LEU A 469 -9.77 7.39 -18.31
CA LEU A 469 -10.99 6.99 -19.00
C LEU A 469 -12.22 7.72 -18.45
N LEU A 470 -12.34 7.88 -17.13
CA LEU A 470 -13.47 8.57 -16.50
C LEU A 470 -13.56 10.04 -16.93
N SER A 471 -12.43 10.74 -17.05
CA SER A 471 -12.39 12.13 -17.54
C SER A 471 -12.91 12.31 -18.97
N ARG A 472 -12.88 11.23 -19.78
CA ARG A 472 -13.40 11.20 -21.15
C ARG A 472 -14.88 10.79 -21.22
N ASN A 473 -15.50 10.46 -20.09
CA ASN A 473 -16.89 10.02 -19.99
C ASN A 473 -17.68 10.93 -19.05
N PRO A 474 -18.04 12.17 -19.48
CA PRO A 474 -18.71 13.15 -18.64
C PRO A 474 -20.05 12.66 -18.06
N GLU A 475 -20.75 11.77 -18.76
CA GLU A 475 -22.01 11.18 -18.30
C GLU A 475 -21.81 10.36 -17.01
N ILE A 476 -20.78 9.49 -16.96
CA ILE A 476 -20.44 8.72 -15.77
C ILE A 476 -19.85 9.62 -14.68
N LEU A 477 -18.97 10.55 -15.07
CA LEU A 477 -18.30 11.44 -14.12
C LEU A 477 -19.29 12.31 -13.35
N SER A 478 -20.29 12.88 -14.04
CA SER A 478 -21.31 13.76 -13.47
C SER A 478 -22.56 13.04 -12.93
N ALA A 479 -22.65 11.73 -13.11
CA ALA A 479 -23.75 10.93 -12.58
C ALA A 479 -23.87 11.03 -11.06
N GLU A 480 -25.07 10.74 -10.54
CA GLU A 480 -25.33 10.66 -9.11
C GLU A 480 -24.35 9.67 -8.45
N ARG A 481 -23.80 10.05 -7.29
CA ARG A 481 -22.84 9.23 -6.54
C ARG A 481 -23.53 8.11 -5.79
N ASN A 482 -23.82 7.03 -6.50
CA ASN A 482 -24.45 5.82 -6.00
C ASN A 482 -23.74 4.56 -6.56
N GLN A 483 -24.19 3.38 -6.16
CA GLN A 483 -23.57 2.12 -6.62
C GLN A 483 -23.60 1.95 -8.14
N GLN A 484 -24.65 2.42 -8.82
CA GLN A 484 -24.75 2.33 -10.27
C GLN A 484 -23.57 3.05 -10.95
N ARG A 485 -23.20 4.23 -10.44
CA ARG A 485 -22.04 4.98 -10.94
C ARG A 485 -20.73 4.21 -10.77
N SER A 486 -20.46 3.62 -9.60
CA SER A 486 -19.22 2.85 -9.40
C SER A 486 -19.18 1.61 -10.30
N ASP A 487 -20.34 0.98 -10.54
CA ASP A 487 -20.48 -0.13 -11.48
C ASP A 487 -20.21 0.31 -12.93
N ASP A 488 -20.68 1.48 -13.33
CA ASP A 488 -20.43 2.04 -14.66
C ASP A 488 -18.95 2.39 -14.88
N ILE A 489 -18.26 2.92 -13.85
CA ILE A 489 -16.82 3.16 -13.90
C ILE A 489 -16.05 1.84 -14.12
N ILE A 490 -16.42 0.77 -13.41
CA ILE A 490 -15.75 -0.54 -13.53
C ILE A 490 -16.06 -1.17 -14.89
N ARG A 491 -17.31 -1.09 -15.37
CA ARG A 491 -17.68 -1.58 -16.71
C ARG A 491 -16.94 -0.84 -17.82
N MET A 492 -16.79 0.48 -17.70
CA MET A 492 -16.01 1.30 -18.62
C MET A 492 -14.56 0.78 -18.71
N ALA A 493 -13.89 0.58 -17.58
CA ALA A 493 -12.52 0.05 -17.58
C ALA A 493 -12.43 -1.36 -18.21
N ASN A 494 -13.36 -2.27 -17.86
CA ASN A 494 -13.40 -3.61 -18.45
C ASN A 494 -13.62 -3.59 -19.96
N SER A 495 -14.45 -2.67 -20.48
CA SER A 495 -14.67 -2.56 -21.93
C SER A 495 -13.43 -2.15 -22.74
N HIS A 496 -12.40 -1.63 -22.07
CA HIS A 496 -11.11 -1.26 -22.66
C HIS A 496 -10.00 -2.28 -22.37
N ALA A 497 -10.27 -3.33 -21.60
CA ALA A 497 -9.25 -4.30 -21.21
C ALA A 497 -8.95 -5.28 -22.34
N VAL A 498 -7.66 -5.54 -22.55
CA VAL A 498 -7.15 -6.47 -23.55
C VAL A 498 -6.26 -7.51 -22.85
N PRO A 499 -6.61 -8.81 -22.90
CA PRO A 499 -5.77 -9.88 -22.36
C PRO A 499 -4.38 -9.89 -23.02
N ILE A 500 -3.34 -10.07 -22.22
CA ILE A 500 -1.98 -10.33 -22.71
C ILE A 500 -1.86 -11.81 -23.09
N GLY A 501 -2.53 -12.69 -22.34
CA GLY A 501 -2.58 -14.14 -22.60
C GLY A 501 -2.05 -15.00 -21.46
N PHE A 502 -1.76 -14.44 -20.29
CA PHE A 502 -1.31 -15.20 -19.11
C PHE A 502 -2.46 -15.98 -18.46
N GLY A 503 -3.71 -15.58 -18.72
CA GLY A 503 -4.89 -16.22 -18.17
C GLY A 503 -5.43 -15.49 -16.92
N PRO A 504 -6.71 -15.72 -16.59
CA PRO A 504 -7.47 -14.85 -15.70
C PRO A 504 -6.92 -14.79 -14.27
N GLU A 505 -6.29 -15.84 -13.76
CA GLU A 505 -5.69 -15.82 -12.41
C GLU A 505 -4.48 -14.89 -12.29
N TYR A 506 -3.82 -14.59 -13.41
CA TYR A 506 -2.64 -13.71 -13.47
C TYR A 506 -3.01 -12.28 -13.82
N GLU A 507 -3.91 -12.09 -14.79
CA GLU A 507 -4.14 -10.77 -15.39
C GLU A 507 -5.59 -10.28 -15.34
N GLY A 508 -6.53 -11.10 -14.85
CA GLY A 508 -7.95 -10.77 -14.88
C GLY A 508 -8.44 -10.53 -16.31
N ALA A 509 -8.96 -9.33 -16.56
CA ALA A 509 -9.37 -8.87 -17.89
C ALA A 509 -8.20 -8.43 -18.79
N GLY A 510 -6.98 -8.34 -18.25
CA GLY A 510 -5.78 -7.94 -18.96
C GLY A 510 -5.37 -6.49 -18.71
N LEU A 511 -4.63 -5.92 -19.65
CA LEU A 511 -4.15 -4.54 -19.60
C LEU A 511 -5.22 -3.62 -20.20
N ILE A 512 -5.55 -2.53 -19.52
CA ILE A 512 -6.51 -1.53 -20.03
C ILE A 512 -5.86 -0.79 -21.22
N ASP A 513 -6.39 -0.94 -22.44
CA ASP A 513 -5.99 -0.16 -23.62
C ASP A 513 -6.54 1.28 -23.51
N GLN A 514 -5.78 2.24 -24.05
CA GLN A 514 -6.09 3.68 -23.94
C GLN A 514 -6.42 4.35 -25.29
N ARG A 515 -6.44 3.55 -26.36
CA ARG A 515 -6.64 4.00 -27.75
C ARG A 515 -8.08 4.18 -28.13
#